data_AF-A0A7V5I031-F1
#
_entry.id   AF-A0A7V5I031-F1
#
_cell.length_a   1.000
_cell.length_b   1.000
_cell.length_c   1.000
_cell.angle_alpha   90.00
_cell.angle_beta   90.00
_cell.angle_gamma   90.00
#
_symmetry.space_group_name_H-M   'P 1'
#
loop_
_entity.id
_entity.type
_entity.pdbx_description
1 polymer ?
#
loop_
_entity_poly.entity_id
_entity_poly.type
_entity_poly.pdbx_seq_one_letter_code
_entity_poly.pdbx_strand_id
1 'polypeptide(L)'
;MFNFWWALSGITTFFTIYKEAEKILESIIEEMRSYKRWPALRRWQKSLERWHDEILNHFISKSSNGKVEGYNVMVKLLKRISFGMRNPKAYYKENYYVGAFPMRFSPQLP
;
A
#
# COMPACT_ATOMS: atom_id res chain seq x y z
N MET A 1 -30.78 -19.52 -15.52
CA MET A 1 -31.42 -18.60 -14.56
C MET A 1 -30.61 -18.43 -13.26
N PHE A 2 -29.92 -19.47 -12.77
CA PHE A 2 -29.15 -19.46 -11.50
C PHE A 2 -27.94 -18.50 -11.45
N ASN A 3 -27.26 -18.24 -12.59
CA ASN A 3 -26.05 -17.41 -12.64
C ASN A 3 -26.32 -15.90 -12.52
N PHE A 4 -27.53 -15.43 -12.86
CA PHE A 4 -27.86 -14.00 -12.84
C PHE A 4 -28.13 -13.50 -11.42
N TRP A 5 -28.82 -14.32 -10.62
CA TRP A 5 -29.16 -13.98 -9.23
C TRP A 5 -27.92 -13.96 -8.32
N TRP A 6 -26.97 -14.87 -8.55
CA TRP A 6 -25.66 -14.87 -7.88
C TRP A 6 -24.77 -13.68 -8.26
N ALA A 7 -24.82 -13.22 -9.52
CA ALA A 7 -24.11 -12.02 -9.94
C ALA A 7 -24.68 -10.76 -9.28
N LEU A 8 -26.02 -10.65 -9.22
CA LEU A 8 -26.71 -9.56 -8.55
C LEU A 8 -26.45 -9.53 -7.04
N SER A 9 -26.51 -10.67 -6.37
CA SER A 9 -26.23 -10.77 -4.92
C SER A 9 -24.77 -10.45 -4.59
N GLY A 10 -23.83 -10.82 -5.47
CA GLY A 10 -22.44 -10.40 -5.36
C GLY A 10 -22.29 -8.88 -5.46
N ILE A 11 -22.86 -8.26 -6.50
CA ILE A 11 -22.78 -6.80 -6.72
C ILE A 11 -23.41 -6.02 -5.58
N THR A 12 -24.59 -6.42 -5.09
CA THR A 12 -25.24 -5.75 -3.96
C THR A 12 -24.42 -5.87 -2.68
N THR A 13 -23.79 -7.03 -2.43
CA THR A 13 -22.92 -7.22 -1.26
C THR A 13 -21.71 -6.30 -1.31
N PHE A 14 -21.03 -6.19 -2.46
CA PHE A 14 -19.90 -5.26 -2.63
C PHE A 14 -20.32 -3.80 -2.46
N PHE A 15 -21.47 -3.43 -3.00
CA PHE A 15 -21.99 -2.07 -2.88
C PHE A 15 -22.36 -1.70 -1.43
N THR A 16 -22.95 -2.62 -0.67
CA THR A 16 -23.26 -2.41 0.75
C THR A 16 -21.99 -2.24 1.57
N ILE A 17 -20.99 -3.10 1.37
CA ILE A 17 -19.69 -3.01 2.07
C ILE A 17 -19.01 -1.67 1.76
N TYR A 18 -19.04 -1.23 0.51
CA TYR A 18 -18.49 0.07 0.10
C TYR A 18 -19.16 1.22 0.87
N LYS A 19 -20.50 1.24 0.90
CA LYS A 19 -21.27 2.28 1.59
C LYS A 19 -21.03 2.30 3.10
N GLU A 20 -20.90 1.12 3.71
CA GLU A 20 -20.56 1.02 5.13
C GLU A 20 -19.14 1.54 5.41
N ALA A 21 -18.18 1.19 4.56
CA ALA A 21 -16.80 1.66 4.68
C ALA A 21 -16.69 3.19 4.52
N GLU A 22 -17.40 3.77 3.54
CA GLU A 22 -17.51 5.23 3.34
C GLU A 22 -18.05 5.92 4.60
N LYS A 23 -19.16 5.43 5.14
CA LYS A 23 -19.77 6.00 6.34
C LYS A 23 -18.84 5.95 7.56
N ILE A 24 -18.10 4.85 7.74
CA ILE A 24 -17.14 4.71 8.84
C ILE A 24 -15.97 5.70 8.65
N LEU A 25 -15.44 5.80 7.43
CA LEU A 25 -14.32 6.69 7.12
C LEU A 25 -14.70 8.16 7.34
N GLU A 26 -15.87 8.58 6.89
CA GLU A 26 -16.41 9.93 7.14
C GLU A 26 -16.60 10.20 8.63
N SER A 27 -17.15 9.25 9.39
CA SER A 27 -17.31 9.37 10.84
C SER A 27 -15.98 9.59 11.56
N ILE A 28 -14.93 8.87 11.15
CA ILE A 28 -13.58 9.02 11.72
C ILE A 28 -13.00 10.39 11.38
N ILE A 29 -13.15 10.86 10.14
CA ILE A 29 -12.64 12.17 9.70
C ILE A 29 -13.34 13.29 10.48
N GLU A 30 -14.64 13.19 10.70
CA GLU A 30 -15.42 14.18 11.46
C GLU A 30 -15.05 14.17 12.94
N GLU A 31 -14.86 12.98 13.53
CA GLU A 31 -14.36 12.85 14.90
C GLU A 31 -12.96 13.48 15.03
N MET A 32 -12.05 13.23 14.09
CA MET A 32 -10.71 13.84 14.06
C MET A 32 -10.77 15.38 13.89
N ARG A 33 -11.79 15.90 13.19
CA ARG A 33 -12.01 17.34 13.01
C ARG A 33 -12.41 18.03 14.32
N SER A 34 -13.12 17.32 15.20
CA SER A 34 -13.51 17.82 16.53
C SER A 34 -12.30 18.12 17.43
N TYR A 35 -11.22 17.34 17.29
CA TYR A 35 -10.00 17.46 18.07
C TYR A 35 -9.03 18.53 17.52
N LYS A 36 -9.46 19.80 17.55
CA LYS A 36 -8.69 20.96 17.05
C LYS A 36 -7.34 21.19 17.72
N ARG A 37 -7.14 20.68 18.94
CA ARG A 37 -5.95 20.93 19.78
C ARG A 37 -4.69 20.20 19.29
N TRP A 38 -4.83 19.13 18.50
CA TRP A 38 -3.71 18.24 18.13
C TRP A 38 -3.28 18.43 16.67
N PRO A 39 -2.18 19.15 16.40
CA PRO A 39 -1.73 19.44 15.03
C PRO A 39 -1.29 18.19 14.26
N ALA A 40 -0.77 17.16 14.95
CA ALA A 40 -0.48 15.87 14.34
C ALA A 40 -1.77 15.24 13.80
N LEU A 41 -2.84 15.18 14.60
CA LEU A 41 -4.11 14.60 14.19
C LEU A 41 -4.70 15.30 12.96
N ARG A 42 -4.56 16.63 12.86
CA ARG A 42 -4.93 17.39 11.66
C ARG A 42 -4.15 17.00 10.41
N ARG A 43 -2.87 16.68 10.54
CA ARG A 43 -2.07 16.18 9.39
C ARG A 43 -2.57 14.83 8.92
N TRP A 44 -2.97 13.96 9.86
CA TRP A 44 -3.53 12.64 9.55
C TRP A 44 -4.92 12.75 8.94
N GLN A 45 -5.80 13.59 9.49
CA GLN A 45 -7.12 13.91 8.91
C GLN A 45 -6.99 14.37 7.46
N LYS A 46 -6.12 15.35 7.17
CA LYS A 46 -5.87 15.81 5.79
C LYS A 46 -5.32 14.73 4.88
N SER A 47 -4.56 13.78 5.44
CA SER A 47 -4.09 12.63 4.68
C SER A 47 -5.26 11.70 4.36
N LEU A 48 -6.12 11.37 5.32
CA LEU A 48 -7.29 10.54 5.09
C LEU A 48 -8.27 11.17 4.09
N GLU A 49 -8.54 12.48 4.18
CA GLU A 49 -9.35 13.21 3.19
C GLU A 49 -8.73 13.17 1.79
N ARG A 50 -7.40 13.28 1.69
CA ARG A 50 -6.69 13.23 0.40
C ARG A 50 -6.73 11.85 -0.24
N TRP A 51 -6.66 10.80 0.56
CA TRP A 51 -6.61 9.40 0.11
C TRP A 51 -7.99 8.71 0.18
N HIS A 52 -9.06 9.49 0.36
CA HIS A 52 -10.42 8.99 0.59
C HIS A 52 -10.87 8.04 -0.52
N ASP A 53 -10.73 8.48 -1.77
CA ASP A 53 -11.16 7.72 -2.94
C ASP A 53 -10.32 6.46 -3.12
N GLU A 54 -9.00 6.52 -2.89
CA GLU A 54 -8.13 5.36 -2.99
C GLU A 54 -8.41 4.32 -1.90
N ILE A 55 -8.74 4.75 -0.68
CA ILE A 55 -9.13 3.87 0.42
C ILE A 55 -10.44 3.16 0.08
N LEU A 56 -11.43 3.88 -0.45
CA LEU A 56 -12.72 3.29 -0.83
C LEU A 56 -12.60 2.37 -2.06
N ASN A 57 -11.73 2.73 -3.00
CA ASN A 57 -11.48 1.91 -4.19
C ASN A 57 -10.77 0.58 -3.85
N HIS A 58 -10.12 0.47 -2.68
CA HIS A 58 -9.62 -0.81 -2.18
C HIS A 58 -10.74 -1.83 -1.93
N PHE A 59 -11.92 -1.41 -1.46
CA PHE A 59 -13.04 -2.32 -1.19
C PHE A 59 -13.68 -2.87 -2.48
N ILE A 60 -13.50 -2.17 -3.60
CA ILE A 60 -13.95 -2.60 -4.93
C ILE A 60 -12.88 -3.46 -5.61
N SER A 61 -11.64 -2.96 -5.69
CA SER A 61 -10.56 -3.60 -6.43
C SER A 61 -9.83 -4.71 -5.68
N LYS A 62 -9.95 -4.74 -4.34
CA LYS A 62 -9.16 -5.58 -3.41
C LYS A 62 -7.65 -5.47 -3.64
N SER A 63 -7.17 -4.34 -4.18
CA SER A 63 -5.75 -4.17 -4.50
C SER A 63 -4.93 -4.07 -3.21
N SER A 64 -4.27 -5.16 -2.83
CA SER A 64 -3.41 -5.18 -1.65
C SER A 64 -2.13 -4.37 -1.87
N ASN A 65 -1.72 -3.63 -0.85
CA ASN A 65 -0.44 -2.93 -0.81
C ASN A 65 0.75 -3.90 -0.90
N GLY A 66 0.54 -5.21 -0.76
CA GLY A 66 1.59 -6.24 -0.81
C GLY A 66 2.46 -6.20 -2.06
N LYS A 67 1.92 -5.82 -3.23
CA LYS A 67 2.74 -5.64 -4.44
C LYS A 67 3.71 -4.45 -4.30
N VAL A 68 3.21 -3.32 -3.80
CA VAL A 68 4.00 -2.10 -3.58
C VAL A 68 5.01 -2.30 -2.44
N GLU A 69 4.61 -2.97 -1.37
CA GLU A 69 5.46 -3.35 -0.25
C GLU A 69 6.57 -4.31 -0.69
N GLY A 70 6.26 -5.28 -1.55
CA GLY A 70 7.25 -6.16 -2.18
C GLY A 70 8.32 -5.39 -2.97
N TYR A 71 7.90 -4.43 -3.81
CA TYR A 71 8.85 -3.55 -4.50
C TYR A 71 9.65 -2.67 -3.53
N ASN A 72 9.03 -2.12 -2.49
CA ASN A 72 9.70 -1.30 -1.49
C ASN A 72 10.75 -2.09 -0.70
N VAL A 73 10.49 -3.37 -0.40
CA VAL A 73 11.47 -4.26 0.23
C VAL A 73 12.65 -4.51 -0.71
N MET A 74 12.40 -4.79 -1.99
CA MET A 74 13.46 -4.97 -2.99
C MET A 74 14.31 -3.69 -3.13
N VAL A 75 13.68 -2.52 -3.22
CA VAL A 75 14.41 -1.23 -3.29
C VAL A 75 15.25 -0.99 -2.03
N LYS A 76 14.72 -1.30 -0.84
CA LYS A 76 15.49 -1.18 0.42
C LYS A 76 16.68 -2.13 0.46
N LEU A 77 16.52 -3.37 -0.04
CA LEU A 77 17.59 -4.36 -0.11
C LEU A 77 18.69 -3.90 -1.07
N LEU A 78 18.32 -3.46 -2.28
CA LEU A 78 19.26 -2.92 -3.27
C LEU A 78 20.03 -1.73 -2.71
N LYS A 79 19.37 -0.81 -2.00
CA LYS A 79 20.01 0.32 -1.30
C LYS A 79 21.01 -0.13 -0.22
N ARG A 80 20.72 -1.20 0.52
CA ARG A 80 21.63 -1.73 1.55
C ARG A 80 22.87 -2.40 0.93
N ILE A 81 22.68 -3.20 -0.11
CA ILE A 81 23.77 -3.90 -0.81
C ILE A 81 24.66 -2.90 -1.55
N SER A 82 24.07 -1.86 -2.13
CA SER A 82 24.80 -0.84 -2.88
C SER A 82 25.44 0.26 -2.05
N PHE A 83 25.24 0.24 -0.72
CA PHE A 83 25.78 1.26 0.16
C PHE A 83 27.31 1.26 0.11
N GLY A 84 27.92 2.41 -0.18
CA GLY A 84 29.38 2.56 -0.32
C GLY A 84 29.95 2.28 -1.72
N MET A 85 29.12 1.85 -2.68
CA MET A 85 29.55 1.69 -4.07
C MET A 85 29.74 3.07 -4.73
N ARG A 86 30.97 3.37 -5.16
CA ARG A 86 31.30 4.65 -5.83
C ARG A 86 31.21 4.57 -7.36
N ASN A 87 31.15 3.36 -7.93
CA ASN A 87 31.10 3.15 -9.37
C ASN A 87 29.67 2.77 -9.83
N PRO A 88 29.02 3.61 -10.66
CA PRO A 88 27.68 3.31 -11.19
C PRO A 88 27.62 1.99 -11.98
N LYS A 89 28.66 1.62 -12.73
CA LYS A 89 28.67 0.35 -13.49
C LYS A 89 28.66 -0.88 -12.58
N ALA A 90 29.37 -0.81 -11.45
CA ALA A 90 29.35 -1.86 -10.44
C ALA A 90 27.98 -1.93 -9.75
N TYR A 91 27.36 -0.79 -9.49
CA TYR A 91 25.98 -0.69 -8.99
C TYR A 91 25.01 -1.44 -9.92
N TYR A 92 24.97 -1.11 -11.22
CA TYR A 92 24.00 -1.74 -12.13
C TYR A 92 24.21 -3.25 -12.25
N LYS A 93 25.47 -3.69 -12.33
CA LYS A 93 25.81 -5.11 -12.44
C LYS A 93 25.30 -5.88 -11.22
N GLU A 94 25.67 -5.46 -10.02
CA GLU A 94 25.33 -6.19 -8.79
C GLU A 94 23.83 -6.15 -8.49
N ASN A 95 23.19 -4.99 -8.68
CA ASN A 95 21.75 -4.83 -8.44
C ASN A 95 20.89 -5.56 -9.48
N TYR A 96 21.37 -5.73 -10.72
CA TYR A 96 20.69 -6.54 -11.73
C TYR A 96 20.64 -8.02 -11.32
N TYR A 97 21.76 -8.57 -10.83
CA TYR A 97 21.81 -9.96 -10.36
C TYR A 97 20.97 -10.19 -9.09
N VAL A 98 20.97 -9.25 -8.15
CA VAL A 98 20.16 -9.34 -6.92
C VAL A 98 18.66 -9.20 -7.22
N GLY A 99 18.29 -8.31 -8.14
CA GLY A 99 16.89 -8.16 -8.57
C GLY A 99 16.34 -9.39 -9.29
N ALA A 100 17.19 -10.13 -10.02
CA ALA A 100 16.83 -11.37 -10.70
C ALA A 100 16.90 -12.62 -9.81
N PHE A 101 17.80 -12.64 -8.82
CA PHE A 101 18.04 -13.79 -7.92
C PHE A 101 18.27 -13.34 -6.47
N PRO A 102 17.19 -13.03 -5.72
CA PRO A 102 17.31 -12.49 -4.35
C PRO A 102 17.92 -13.46 -3.34
N MET A 103 18.06 -14.76 -3.67
CA MET A 103 18.42 -15.82 -2.73
C MET A 103 19.92 -16.12 -2.58
N ARG A 104 20.83 -15.37 -3.23
CA ARG A 104 22.25 -15.75 -3.27
C ARG A 104 23.24 -14.84 -2.55
N PHE A 105 22.80 -13.74 -1.94
CA PHE A 105 23.66 -12.88 -1.12
C PHE A 105 23.41 -13.11 0.37
N SER A 106 23.96 -14.20 0.89
CA SER A 106 24.37 -14.26 2.29
C SER A 106 25.88 -14.07 2.31
N PRO A 107 26.40 -12.83 2.33
CA PRO A 107 27.77 -12.64 2.76
C PRO A 107 27.74 -12.92 4.25
N GLN A 108 28.23 -14.10 4.64
CA GLN A 108 28.62 -14.29 6.03
C GLN A 108 29.56 -13.13 6.38
N LEU A 109 29.13 -12.32 7.35
CA LEU A 109 29.94 -11.26 7.92
C LEU A 109 31.24 -11.87 8.46
N PRO A 110 32.41 -11.24 8.26
CA PRO A 110 33.60 -11.62 9.00
C PRO A 110 33.39 -11.47 10.52
#